data_AF-A0A183FSE8-F1
#
_entry.id   AF-A0A183FSE8-F1
#
_cell.length_a   1.000
_cell.length_b   1.000
_cell.length_c   1.000
_cell.angle_alpha   90.00
_cell.angle_beta   90.00
_cell.angle_gamma   90.00
#
_symmetry.space_group_name_H-M   'P 1'
#
loop_
_entity.id
_entity.type
_entity.pdbx_description
1 polymer ?
#
loop_
_entity_poly.entity_id
_entity_poly.type
_entity_poly.pdbx_seq_one_letter_code
_entity_poly.pdbx_strand_id
1 'polypeptide(L)'
;MVEGNSRVSAAWFKWRSLTGVLCDRMIPEHLKSKIYRAVVRPVAMYGAECWPATKEAETRLSVMETKMLRWTAGVTRMDRIRNDAIRQKSGVAPIADKMREARLRWYGHVLRGKEDSVRKIGLELEVSGKRPRGRPKQRWSDTLHTDMKIAGVHLIKRRIGKGGVVTPEERTPLRSETNAEEEEVRKVLSVLSASL
;
A
#
# COMPACT_ATOMS: atom_id res chain seq x y z
N MET A 1 12.34 -11.16 -6.73
CA MET A 1 13.04 -9.91 -6.32
C MET A 1 13.36 -8.98 -7.50
N VAL A 2 13.23 -9.44 -8.75
CA VAL A 2 13.51 -8.67 -9.99
C VAL A 2 12.65 -7.40 -10.14
N GLU A 3 11.38 -7.48 -9.73
CA GLU A 3 10.42 -6.40 -9.94
C GLU A 3 10.70 -5.13 -9.11
N GLY A 4 11.16 -5.26 -7.87
CA GLY A 4 11.53 -4.10 -7.06
C GLY A 4 12.68 -3.31 -7.68
N ASN A 5 13.66 -4.00 -8.25
CA ASN A 5 14.82 -3.36 -8.89
C ASN A 5 14.44 -2.72 -10.24
N SER A 6 13.58 -3.37 -11.04
CA SER A 6 13.12 -2.80 -12.31
C SER A 6 12.35 -1.48 -12.08
N ARG A 7 11.52 -1.40 -11.04
CA ARG A 7 10.81 -0.16 -10.68
C ARG A 7 11.72 0.93 -10.15
N VAL A 8 12.69 0.58 -9.32
CA VAL A 8 13.69 1.55 -8.86
C VAL A 8 14.39 2.17 -10.07
N SER A 9 14.83 1.36 -11.02
CA SER A 9 15.44 1.84 -12.26
C SER A 9 14.48 2.71 -13.06
N ALA A 10 13.25 2.26 -13.32
CA ALA A 10 12.27 2.99 -14.11
C ALA A 10 11.92 4.36 -13.50
N ALA A 11 11.67 4.40 -12.18
CA ALA A 11 11.43 5.64 -11.47
C ALA A 11 12.65 6.56 -11.50
N TRP A 12 13.86 6.00 -11.39
CA TRP A 12 15.10 6.75 -11.48
C TRP A 12 15.30 7.38 -12.86
N PHE A 13 15.05 6.64 -13.94
CA PHE A 13 15.07 7.19 -15.30
C PHE A 13 14.04 8.31 -15.46
N LYS A 14 12.82 8.11 -14.96
CA LYS A 14 11.78 9.14 -15.05
C LYS A 14 12.10 10.40 -14.24
N TRP A 15 12.68 10.25 -13.05
CA TRP A 15 13.16 11.39 -12.27
C TRP A 15 14.30 12.11 -12.99
N ARG A 16 15.23 11.36 -13.59
CA ARG A 16 16.37 11.91 -14.33
C ARG A 16 15.94 12.72 -15.56
N SER A 17 14.86 12.35 -16.25
CA SER A 17 14.32 13.17 -17.35
C SER A 17 13.71 14.51 -16.87
N LEU A 18 13.42 14.64 -15.58
CA LEU A 18 12.79 15.82 -14.98
C LEU A 18 13.78 16.68 -14.18
N THR A 19 15.08 16.37 -14.20
CA THR A 19 16.10 17.09 -13.41
C THR A 19 16.17 18.56 -13.74
N GLY A 20 15.93 18.95 -15.00
CA GLY A 20 15.90 20.36 -15.40
C GLY A 20 14.88 21.19 -14.62
N VAL A 21 13.78 20.58 -14.16
CA VAL A 21 12.73 21.22 -13.36
C VAL A 21 12.93 20.92 -11.87
N LEU A 22 13.23 19.67 -11.52
CA LEU A 22 13.34 19.25 -10.12
C LEU A 22 14.59 19.81 -9.42
N CYS A 23 15.68 20.03 -10.15
CA CYS A 23 16.92 20.57 -9.59
C CYS A 23 17.05 22.10 -9.76
N ASP A 24 16.10 22.75 -10.44
CA ASP A 24 16.11 24.21 -10.61
C ASP A 24 15.84 24.91 -9.27
N ARG A 25 16.67 25.88 -8.90
CA ARG A 25 16.52 26.65 -7.67
C ARG A 25 15.39 27.68 -7.74
N MET A 26 15.01 28.11 -8.94
CA MET A 26 13.95 29.10 -9.15
C MET A 26 12.56 28.52 -8.92
N ILE A 27 12.42 27.20 -9.02
CA ILE A 27 11.13 26.53 -8.90
C ILE A 27 10.79 26.29 -7.43
N PRO A 28 9.62 26.75 -6.95
CA PRO A 28 9.16 26.51 -5.59
C PRO A 28 9.12 25.02 -5.22
N GLU A 29 9.50 24.70 -3.98
CA GLU A 29 9.57 23.32 -3.48
C GLU A 29 8.24 22.57 -3.62
N HIS A 30 7.11 23.22 -3.32
CA HIS A 30 5.78 22.60 -3.40
C HIS A 30 5.43 22.10 -4.82
N LEU A 31 5.88 22.80 -5.86
CA LEU A 31 5.68 22.37 -7.25
C LEU A 31 6.52 21.14 -7.57
N LYS A 32 7.77 21.11 -7.11
CA LYS A 32 8.65 19.93 -7.24
C LYS A 32 8.04 18.71 -6.55
N SER A 33 7.49 18.91 -5.35
CA SER A 33 6.77 17.86 -4.62
C SER A 33 5.53 17.38 -5.39
N LYS A 34 4.77 18.29 -6.01
CA LYS A 34 3.60 17.93 -6.83
C LYS A 34 4.01 17.11 -8.06
N ILE A 35 5.08 17.50 -8.75
CA ILE A 35 5.64 16.76 -9.90
C ILE A 35 6.09 15.36 -9.45
N TYR A 36 6.81 15.26 -8.33
CA TYR A 36 7.25 13.98 -7.80
C TYR A 36 6.06 13.05 -7.53
N ARG A 37 5.04 13.55 -6.82
CA ARG A 37 3.82 12.80 -6.50
C ARG A 37 3.05 12.36 -7.75
N ALA A 38 2.98 13.20 -8.77
CA ALA A 38 2.18 12.96 -9.97
C ALA A 38 2.89 12.08 -11.01
N VAL A 39 4.22 12.17 -11.12
CA VAL A 39 4.96 11.60 -12.26
C VAL A 39 5.92 10.49 -11.84
N VAL A 40 6.70 10.71 -10.78
CA VAL A 40 7.75 9.76 -10.38
C VAL A 40 7.20 8.66 -9.49
N ARG A 41 6.38 9.03 -8.51
CA ARG A 41 5.79 8.09 -7.54
C ARG A 41 4.93 7.01 -8.19
N PRO A 42 4.02 7.29 -9.14
CA PRO A 42 3.23 6.23 -9.78
C PRO A 42 4.09 5.22 -10.55
N VAL A 43 5.18 5.66 -11.17
CA VAL A 43 6.13 4.77 -11.86
C VAL A 43 6.84 3.83 -10.88
N ALA A 44 7.24 4.36 -9.73
CA ALA A 44 7.88 3.58 -8.66
C ALA A 44 6.92 2.56 -8.01
N MET A 45 5.64 2.92 -7.89
CA MET A 45 4.62 2.11 -7.22
C MET A 45 3.77 1.26 -8.19
N TYR A 46 4.03 1.30 -9.49
CA TYR A 46 3.23 0.55 -10.46
C TYR A 46 3.22 -0.93 -10.10
N GLY A 47 2.05 -1.51 -9.84
CA GLY A 47 1.92 -2.91 -9.43
C GLY A 47 2.15 -3.19 -7.93
N ALA A 48 2.46 -2.18 -7.12
CA ALA A 48 2.67 -2.32 -5.67
C ALA A 48 1.43 -2.85 -4.92
N GLU A 49 0.24 -2.72 -5.50
CA GLU A 49 -1.03 -3.25 -4.99
C GLU A 49 -1.03 -4.77 -4.90
N CYS A 50 -0.36 -5.46 -5.83
CA CYS A 50 -0.46 -6.92 -6.00
C CYS A 50 0.83 -7.65 -5.62
N TRP A 51 1.89 -6.95 -5.22
CA TRP A 51 3.15 -7.60 -4.85
C TRP A 51 3.15 -8.01 -3.38
N PRO A 52 3.71 -9.18 -3.04
CA PRO A 52 4.15 -9.44 -1.68
C PRO A 52 5.33 -8.49 -1.41
N ALA A 53 5.02 -7.29 -0.91
CA ALA A 53 6.02 -6.27 -0.61
C ALA A 53 6.90 -6.78 0.53
N THR A 54 8.07 -7.31 0.15
CA THR A 54 9.08 -7.67 1.14
C THR A 54 9.62 -6.38 1.75
N LYS A 55 10.00 -6.42 3.03
CA LYS A 55 10.64 -5.28 3.71
C LYS A 55 11.83 -4.72 2.92
N GLU A 56 12.56 -5.60 2.24
CA GLU A 56 13.69 -5.24 1.39
C GLU A 56 13.27 -4.40 0.17
N ALA A 57 12.17 -4.76 -0.50
CA ALA A 57 11.64 -3.97 -1.62
C ALA A 57 11.15 -2.58 -1.16
N GLU A 58 10.43 -2.53 -0.03
CA GLU A 58 9.99 -1.26 0.58
C GLU A 58 11.18 -0.39 0.99
N THR A 59 12.22 -1.00 1.55
CA THR A 59 13.46 -0.30 1.94
C THR A 59 14.18 0.26 0.71
N ARG A 60 14.31 -0.52 -0.37
CA ARG A 60 14.93 -0.07 -1.62
C ARG A 60 14.21 1.14 -2.22
N LEU A 61 12.87 1.08 -2.30
CA LEU A 61 12.05 2.19 -2.78
C LEU A 61 12.16 3.42 -1.86
N SER A 62 12.21 3.21 -0.55
CA SER A 62 12.38 4.30 0.44
C SER A 62 13.75 4.98 0.34
N VAL A 63 14.82 4.21 0.14
CA VAL A 63 16.18 4.73 -0.09
C VAL A 63 16.23 5.52 -1.40
N MET A 64 15.65 4.98 -2.47
CA MET A 64 15.53 5.65 -3.76
C MET A 64 14.81 7.00 -3.63
N GLU A 65 13.62 7.02 -3.03
CA GLU A 65 12.83 8.24 -2.80
C GLU A 65 13.65 9.27 -2.00
N THR A 66 14.26 8.86 -0.89
CA THR A 66 15.06 9.76 -0.05
C THR A 66 16.22 10.38 -0.83
N LYS A 67 16.88 9.59 -1.70
CA LYS A 67 17.97 10.07 -2.54
C LYS A 67 17.47 11.08 -3.57
N MET A 68 16.35 10.82 -4.23
CA MET A 68 15.72 11.76 -5.17
C MET A 68 15.37 13.08 -4.48
N LEU A 69 14.64 13.02 -3.36
CA LEU A 69 14.23 14.21 -2.61
C LEU A 69 15.42 15.04 -2.13
N ARG A 70 16.49 14.39 -1.68
CA ARG A 70 17.74 15.05 -1.28
C ARG A 70 18.37 15.83 -2.44
N TRP A 71 18.42 15.22 -3.63
CA TRP A 71 18.92 15.89 -4.84
C TRP A 71 18.03 17.05 -5.27
N THR A 72 16.71 16.87 -5.26
CA THR A 72 15.71 17.90 -5.57
C THR A 72 15.81 19.11 -4.64
N ALA A 73 16.12 18.87 -3.36
CA ALA A 73 16.33 19.91 -2.36
C ALA A 73 17.72 20.57 -2.42
N GLY A 74 18.62 20.11 -3.30
CA GLY A 74 20.00 20.60 -3.43
C GLY A 74 20.91 20.27 -2.24
N VAL A 75 20.54 19.28 -1.43
CA VAL A 75 21.24 18.92 -0.19
C VAL A 75 22.30 17.86 -0.47
N THR A 76 23.51 18.08 0.02
CA THR A 76 24.62 17.16 -0.10
C THR A 76 24.75 16.27 1.14
N ARG A 77 25.74 15.36 1.15
CA ARG A 77 26.08 14.61 2.37
C ARG A 77 26.81 15.49 3.41
N MET A 78 27.47 16.57 2.97
CA MET A 78 28.24 17.44 3.86
C MET A 78 27.35 18.29 4.76
N ASP A 79 26.14 18.59 4.31
CA ASP A 79 25.18 19.40 5.07
C ASP A 79 24.67 18.70 6.35
N ARG A 80 24.96 17.39 6.52
CA ARG A 80 24.58 16.56 7.68
C ARG A 80 23.09 16.63 8.06
N ILE A 81 22.23 16.97 7.09
CA ILE A 81 20.78 17.05 7.27
C ILE A 81 20.19 15.64 7.40
N ARG A 82 19.37 15.45 8.44
CA ARG A 82 18.62 14.20 8.70
C ARG A 82 17.57 13.95 7.61
N ASN A 83 17.29 12.68 7.32
CA ASN A 83 16.30 12.32 6.31
C ASN A 83 14.89 12.81 6.66
N ASP A 84 14.54 12.85 7.94
CA ASP A 84 13.24 13.33 8.40
C ASP A 84 13.02 14.82 8.08
N ALA A 85 14.07 15.64 8.21
CA ALA A 85 14.02 17.05 7.82
C ALA A 85 13.83 17.23 6.31
N ILE A 86 14.45 16.38 5.48
CA ILE A 86 14.25 16.39 4.01
C ILE A 86 12.79 16.02 3.67
N ARG A 87 12.23 15.03 4.36
CA ARG A 87 10.83 14.62 4.19
C ARG A 87 9.86 15.73 4.62
N GLN A 88 10.13 16.37 5.75
CA GLN A 88 9.32 17.50 6.23
C GLN A 88 9.38 18.67 5.24
N LYS A 89 10.57 19.02 4.74
CA LYS A 89 10.75 20.11 3.76
C LYS A 89 10.01 19.85 2.45
N SER A 90 10.10 18.63 1.90
CA SER A 90 9.39 18.27 0.68
C SER A 90 7.88 18.08 0.90
N GLY A 91 7.45 17.85 2.15
CA GLY A 91 6.06 17.52 2.49
C GLY A 91 5.57 16.21 1.86
N VAL A 92 6.45 15.37 1.31
CA VAL A 92 6.08 14.16 0.57
C VAL A 92 5.91 12.99 1.55
N ALA A 93 4.68 12.45 1.66
CA ALA A 93 4.40 11.27 2.48
C ALA A 93 5.26 10.07 2.04
N PRO A 94 5.82 9.24 2.93
CA PRO A 94 6.72 8.16 2.55
C PRO A 94 6.14 7.20 1.50
N ILE A 95 6.98 6.73 0.56
CA ILE A 95 6.54 5.79 -0.48
C ILE A 95 5.99 4.48 0.10
N ALA A 96 6.57 3.98 1.19
CA ALA A 96 6.10 2.77 1.87
C ALA A 96 4.65 2.93 2.38
N ASP A 97 4.31 4.09 2.93
CA ASP A 97 2.95 4.36 3.41
C ASP A 97 1.97 4.45 2.23
N LYS A 98 2.38 5.06 1.11
CA LYS A 98 1.56 5.07 -0.11
C LYS A 98 1.40 3.71 -0.76
N MET A 99 2.41 2.84 -0.68
CA MET A 99 2.27 1.45 -1.11
C MET A 99 1.27 0.70 -0.24
N ARG A 100 1.32 0.90 1.08
CA ARG A 100 0.34 0.34 2.02
C ARG A 100 -1.08 0.83 1.72
N GLU A 101 -1.25 2.13 1.56
CA GLU A 101 -2.53 2.75 1.20
C GLU A 101 -3.09 2.15 -0.10
N ALA A 102 -2.26 2.00 -1.13
CA ALA A 102 -2.66 1.39 -2.40
C ALA A 102 -3.11 -0.07 -2.23
N ARG A 103 -2.36 -0.88 -1.46
CA ARG A 103 -2.75 -2.28 -1.16
C ARG A 103 -4.09 -2.36 -0.41
N LEU A 104 -4.28 -1.54 0.61
CA LEU A 104 -5.53 -1.51 1.39
C LEU A 104 -6.71 -1.01 0.55
N ARG A 105 -6.49 -0.01 -0.30
CA ARG A 105 -7.50 0.49 -1.24
C ARG A 105 -7.92 -0.59 -2.25
N TRP A 106 -6.95 -1.33 -2.79
CA TRP A 106 -7.20 -2.47 -3.67
C TRP A 106 -7.99 -3.56 -2.95
N TYR A 107 -7.58 -3.93 -1.74
CA TYR A 107 -8.29 -4.92 -0.93
C TYR A 107 -9.74 -4.50 -0.65
N GLY A 108 -9.96 -3.25 -0.23
CA GLY A 108 -11.31 -2.72 -0.04
C GLY A 108 -12.14 -2.72 -1.34
N HIS A 109 -11.51 -2.49 -2.49
CA HIS A 109 -12.18 -2.61 -3.79
C HIS A 109 -12.59 -4.05 -4.10
N VAL A 110 -11.74 -5.04 -3.78
CA VAL A 110 -12.08 -6.47 -3.94
C VAL A 110 -13.23 -6.86 -3.02
N LEU A 111 -13.24 -6.41 -1.76
CA LEU A 111 -14.31 -6.71 -0.80
C LEU A 111 -15.68 -6.17 -1.23
N ARG A 112 -15.73 -4.98 -1.85
CA ARG A 112 -16.97 -4.39 -2.39
C ARG A 112 -17.44 -5.04 -3.70
N GLY A 113 -16.63 -5.90 -4.30
CA GLY A 113 -16.97 -6.61 -5.53
C GLY A 113 -17.98 -7.74 -5.31
N LYS A 114 -18.56 -8.23 -6.41
CA LYS A 114 -19.43 -9.41 -6.42
C LYS A 114 -18.68 -10.65 -5.96
N GLU A 115 -19.39 -11.58 -5.31
CA GLU A 115 -18.84 -12.85 -4.80
C GLU A 115 -18.17 -13.66 -5.92
N ASP A 116 -18.84 -13.76 -7.07
CA ASP A 116 -18.36 -14.55 -8.22
C ASP A 116 -17.25 -13.84 -9.02
N SER A 117 -16.78 -12.68 -8.57
CA SER A 117 -15.70 -11.99 -9.26
C SER A 117 -14.39 -12.77 -9.10
N VAL A 118 -13.66 -12.94 -10.23
CA VAL A 118 -12.36 -13.64 -10.26
C VAL A 118 -11.38 -13.11 -9.19
N ARG A 119 -11.45 -11.81 -8.88
CA ARG A 119 -10.60 -11.17 -7.87
C ARG A 119 -10.93 -11.63 -6.44
N LYS A 120 -12.21 -11.81 -6.12
CA LYS A 120 -12.67 -12.25 -4.80
C LYS A 120 -12.44 -13.75 -4.62
N ILE A 121 -12.77 -14.54 -5.64
CA ILE A 121 -12.43 -15.97 -5.69
C ILE A 121 -10.92 -16.17 -5.51
N GLY A 122 -10.08 -15.42 -6.24
CA GLY A 122 -8.63 -15.53 -6.13
C GLY A 122 -8.05 -15.06 -4.79
N LEU A 123 -8.73 -14.15 -4.09
CA LEU A 123 -8.36 -13.70 -2.75
C LEU A 123 -8.65 -14.78 -1.68
N GLU A 124 -9.75 -15.50 -1.84
CA GLU A 124 -10.22 -16.54 -0.90
C GLU A 124 -9.64 -17.93 -1.20
N LEU A 125 -9.04 -18.13 -2.37
CA LEU A 125 -8.48 -19.40 -2.80
C LEU A 125 -7.33 -19.86 -1.87
N GLU A 126 -7.63 -20.86 -1.04
CA GLU A 126 -6.61 -21.59 -0.28
C GLU A 126 -6.10 -22.79 -1.06
N VAL A 127 -4.83 -22.75 -1.49
CA VAL A 127 -4.17 -23.90 -2.10
C VAL A 127 -3.67 -24.83 -1.00
N SER A 128 -4.23 -26.05 -0.94
CA SER A 128 -3.82 -27.08 0.00
C SER A 128 -2.42 -27.62 -0.32
N GLY A 129 -1.64 -27.97 0.72
CA GLY A 129 -0.32 -28.59 0.58
C GLY A 129 0.81 -27.93 1.37
N LYS A 130 1.89 -28.68 1.59
CA LYS A 130 3.13 -28.17 2.23
C LYS A 130 3.97 -27.44 1.19
N ARG A 131 4.50 -26.27 1.55
CA ARG A 131 5.33 -25.47 0.64
C ARG A 131 6.72 -26.09 0.48
N PRO A 132 7.26 -26.14 -0.76
CA PRO A 132 8.62 -26.59 -0.98
C PRO A 132 9.63 -25.61 -0.36
N ARG A 133 10.78 -26.14 0.07
CA ARG A 133 11.94 -25.34 0.49
C ARG A 133 12.43 -24.49 -0.70
N GLY A 134 12.68 -23.19 -0.47
CA GLY A 134 13.31 -22.27 -1.44
C GLY A 134 12.45 -21.10 -1.94
N ARG A 135 11.11 -21.12 -1.79
CA ARG A 135 10.24 -19.99 -2.19
C ARG A 135 10.27 -18.85 -1.14
N PRO A 136 10.16 -17.56 -1.53
CA PRO A 136 10.01 -16.46 -0.57
C PRO A 136 8.86 -16.73 0.41
N LYS A 137 9.14 -16.61 1.71
CA LYS A 137 8.21 -17.00 2.78
C LYS A 137 6.97 -16.12 2.88
N GLN A 138 7.05 -14.86 2.43
CA GLN A 138 6.03 -13.84 2.64
C GLN A 138 4.89 -13.92 1.61
N ARG A 139 3.66 -14.13 2.08
CA ARG A 139 2.44 -14.03 1.26
C ARG A 139 2.03 -12.57 1.12
N TRP A 140 1.26 -12.29 0.06
CA TRP A 140 0.53 -11.03 -0.04
C TRP A 140 -0.45 -10.86 1.15
N SER A 141 -1.13 -11.94 1.57
CA SER A 141 -2.00 -11.96 2.76
C SER A 141 -1.26 -11.60 4.06
N ASP A 142 -0.02 -12.09 4.23
CA ASP A 142 0.79 -11.80 5.42
C ASP A 142 1.16 -10.30 5.48
N THR A 143 1.49 -9.72 4.32
CA THR A 143 1.71 -8.27 4.17
C THR A 143 0.43 -7.49 4.47
N LEU A 144 -0.71 -7.92 3.91
CA LEU A 144 -2.01 -7.27 4.15
C LEU A 144 -2.39 -7.27 5.63
N HIS A 145 -2.22 -8.39 6.34
CA HIS A 145 -2.46 -8.46 7.78
C HIS A 145 -1.56 -7.49 8.57
N THR A 146 -0.30 -7.37 8.16
CA THR A 146 0.64 -6.42 8.76
C THR A 146 0.18 -4.98 8.51
N ASP A 147 -0.25 -4.67 7.29
CA ASP A 147 -0.75 -3.36 6.90
C ASP A 147 -2.02 -2.95 7.64
N MET A 148 -2.97 -3.87 7.78
CA MET A 148 -4.19 -3.69 8.56
C MET A 148 -3.87 -3.39 10.02
N LYS A 149 -2.94 -4.16 10.61
CA LYS A 149 -2.48 -3.94 11.99
C LYS A 149 -1.87 -2.55 12.16
N ILE A 150 -1.07 -2.10 11.20
CA ILE A 150 -0.45 -0.76 11.24
C ILE A 150 -1.52 0.33 11.04
N ALA A 151 -2.54 0.08 10.21
CA ALA A 151 -3.65 1.00 9.98
C ALA A 151 -4.71 0.98 11.10
N GLY A 152 -4.57 0.11 12.11
CA GLY A 152 -5.54 -0.05 13.20
C GLY A 152 -6.86 -0.74 12.79
N VAL A 153 -6.93 -1.32 11.58
CA VAL A 153 -8.12 -1.99 11.07
C VAL A 153 -8.12 -3.43 11.57
N HIS A 154 -9.09 -3.80 12.41
CA HIS A 154 -9.25 -5.17 12.90
C HIS A 154 -10.07 -6.00 11.91
N LEU A 155 -9.66 -7.25 11.69
CA LEU A 155 -10.50 -8.23 11.00
C LEU A 155 -11.67 -8.58 11.90
N ILE A 156 -12.90 -8.32 11.43
CA ILE A 156 -14.02 -9.15 11.84
C ILE A 156 -13.66 -10.56 11.36
N LYS A 157 -13.29 -11.45 12.29
CA LYS A 157 -13.24 -12.88 11.99
C LYS A 157 -14.65 -13.27 11.58
N ARG A 158 -14.93 -13.34 10.27
CA ARG A 158 -16.00 -14.23 9.81
C ARG A 158 -15.60 -15.60 10.34
N ARG A 159 -16.36 -16.08 11.30
CA ARG A 159 -16.24 -17.43 11.85
C ARG A 159 -16.48 -18.36 10.68
N ILE A 160 -15.41 -18.79 10.01
CA ILE A 160 -15.48 -19.88 9.04
C ILE A 160 -15.93 -21.07 9.88
N GLY A 161 -17.22 -21.40 9.77
CA GLY A 161 -17.78 -22.61 10.34
C GLY A 161 -16.96 -23.77 9.80
N LYS A 162 -16.33 -24.52 10.70
CA LYS A 162 -15.80 -25.84 10.37
C LYS A 162 -16.94 -26.60 9.71
N GLY A 163 -16.70 -27.14 8.51
CA GLY A 163 -17.61 -28.07 7.86
C GLY A 163 -18.01 -29.17 8.84
N GLY A 164 -19.25 -29.09 9.28
CA GLY A 164 -19.96 -30.08 10.06
C GLY A 164 -21.40 -30.00 9.60
N VAL A 165 -21.90 -31.10 9.05
CA VAL A 165 -23.28 -31.26 8.58
C VAL A 165 -24.23 -30.84 9.69
N VAL A 166 -25.14 -29.88 9.43
CA VAL A 166 -26.25 -29.55 10.34
C VAL A 166 -27.55 -29.52 9.54
N THR A 167 -28.50 -30.30 10.03
CA THR A 167 -29.87 -30.52 9.55
C THR A 167 -30.74 -29.26 9.61
N PRO A 168 -31.83 -29.19 8.83
CA PRO A 168 -32.59 -27.97 8.62
C PRO A 168 -33.69 -27.80 9.67
N GLU A 169 -33.37 -27.28 10.85
CA GLU A 169 -34.43 -26.79 11.76
C GLU A 169 -33.86 -25.73 12.71
N GLU A 170 -34.10 -24.46 12.38
CA GLU A 170 -34.42 -23.35 13.29
C GLU A 170 -34.34 -22.04 12.51
N ARG A 171 -35.48 -21.59 11.98
CA ARG A 171 -35.69 -20.20 11.60
C ARG A 171 -36.31 -19.48 12.79
N THR A 172 -35.61 -18.50 13.35
CA THR A 172 -36.27 -17.32 13.94
C THR A 172 -35.38 -16.08 13.82
N PRO A 173 -35.90 -14.89 13.46
CA PRO A 173 -35.09 -13.77 13.01
C PRO A 173 -34.86 -12.75 14.14
N LEU A 174 -33.61 -12.35 14.40
CA LEU A 174 -33.32 -11.16 15.21
C LEU A 174 -32.52 -10.10 14.45
N ARG A 175 -33.33 -9.21 13.92
CA ARG A 175 -33.17 -7.80 13.56
C ARG A 175 -32.34 -7.01 14.60
N SER A 176 -31.01 -6.97 14.49
CA SER A 176 -30.19 -5.91 15.15
C SER A 176 -28.76 -5.69 14.61
N GLU A 177 -28.26 -6.47 13.65
CA GLU A 177 -26.84 -6.40 13.24
C GLU A 177 -26.54 -5.37 12.14
N THR A 178 -27.56 -4.84 11.46
CA THR A 178 -27.40 -3.91 10.33
C THR A 178 -26.83 -2.55 10.72
N ASN A 179 -27.00 -2.14 11.98
CA ASN A 179 -26.57 -0.81 12.43
C ASN A 179 -25.07 -0.74 12.72
N ALA A 180 -24.47 -1.83 13.20
CA ALA A 180 -23.03 -1.89 13.50
C ALA A 180 -22.18 -1.98 12.23
N GLU A 181 -22.68 -2.67 11.21
CA GLU A 181 -22.00 -2.81 9.91
C GLU A 181 -21.99 -1.49 9.13
N GLU A 182 -23.09 -0.73 9.14
CA GLU A 182 -23.15 0.60 8.53
C GLU A 182 -22.26 1.61 9.24
N GLU A 183 -22.15 1.54 10.57
CA GLU A 183 -21.38 2.47 11.38
C GLU A 183 -19.86 2.27 11.23
N GLU A 184 -19.42 1.02 11.07
CA GLU A 184 -18.00 0.70 10.86
C GLU A 184 -17.56 1.02 9.42
N VAL A 185 -18.43 0.80 8.43
CA VAL A 185 -18.21 1.26 7.04
C VAL A 185 -18.15 2.79 7.01
N ARG A 186 -18.97 3.50 7.79
CA ARG A 186 -18.87 4.95 7.95
C ARG A 186 -17.55 5.40 8.58
N LYS A 187 -17.01 4.70 9.59
CA LYS A 187 -15.68 4.99 10.15
C LYS A 187 -14.55 4.77 9.15
N VAL A 188 -14.61 3.70 8.36
CA VAL A 188 -13.64 3.46 7.28
C VAL A 188 -13.73 4.56 6.22
N LEU A 189 -14.94 5.02 5.88
CA LEU A 189 -15.16 6.12 4.95
C LEU A 189 -14.68 7.47 5.51
N SER A 190 -14.86 7.76 6.82
CA SER A 190 -14.44 9.02 7.43
C SER A 190 -12.92 9.18 7.52
N VAL A 191 -12.19 8.08 7.73
CA VAL A 191 -10.72 8.06 7.72
C VAL A 191 -10.18 8.26 6.29
N LEU A 192 -10.90 7.80 5.28
CA LEU A 192 -10.52 7.93 3.87
C LEU A 192 -10.91 9.29 3.24
N SER A 193 -11.96 9.96 3.74
CA SER A 193 -12.39 11.27 3.27
C SER A 193 -11.57 12.44 3.84
N ALA A 194 -10.88 12.26 4.96
CA ALA A 194 -10.06 13.29 5.61
C ALA A 194 -8.66 13.50 4.98
N SER A 195 -8.35 12.79 3.88
CA SER A 195 -7.06 12.88 3.17
C SER A 195 -7.16 13.50 1.76
N LEU A 196 -8.25 14.21 1.47
CA LEU A 196 -8.41 15.08 0.30
C LEU A 196 -8.04 16.53 0.66
#